data_AF-A0A345XU32-F1
#
_entry.id   AF-A0A345XU32-F1
#
_cell.length_a   1.000
_cell.length_b   1.000
_cell.length_c   1.000
_cell.angle_alpha   90.00
_cell.angle_beta   90.00
_cell.angle_gamma   90.00
#
_symmetry.space_group_name_H-M   'P 1'
#
loop_
_entity.id
_entity.type
_entity.pdbx_description
1 polymer ?
#
loop_
_entity_poly.entity_id
_entity_poly.type
_entity_poly.pdbx_seq_one_letter_code
_entity_poly.pdbx_strand_id
1 'polypeptide(L)'
;MPHLHTRAAVEEYLRVREDLFLAMRTDRSNGVEAHEIARTAAGTYTRPVIMAYLSCVELRDDARAALRRAGLDHCAGVRSTGAGGRAPRAVLLALTREPAELADTERSALPERLVHALAQADIRTRPADGSALARLLYAGEEVHLHRAER
;
A
#
# COMPACT_ATOMS: atom_id res chain seq x y z
N MET A 1 21.22 26.23 21.00
CA MET A 1 20.90 24.81 21.24
C MET A 1 21.64 23.98 20.21
N PRO A 2 22.56 23.07 20.60
CA PRO A 2 23.27 22.25 19.64
C PRO A 2 22.28 21.24 19.06
N HIS A 3 22.09 21.28 17.75
CA HIS A 3 21.28 20.29 17.04
C HIS A 3 21.92 18.91 17.25
N LEU A 4 21.14 17.99 17.84
CA LEU A 4 21.50 16.59 18.04
C LEU A 4 21.67 15.91 16.67
N HIS A 5 22.85 16.06 16.08
CA HIS A 5 23.30 15.37 14.87
C HIS A 5 24.15 14.14 15.22
N THR A 6 23.80 13.41 16.28
CA THR A 6 24.40 12.10 16.54
C THR A 6 23.59 11.02 15.84
N ARG A 7 24.27 10.02 15.29
CA ARG A 7 23.64 8.84 14.68
C ARG A 7 22.57 8.22 15.60
N ALA A 8 22.86 8.15 16.90
CA ALA A 8 21.93 7.67 17.93
C ALA A 8 20.64 8.50 18.00
N ALA A 9 20.71 9.83 17.90
CA ALA A 9 19.50 10.67 17.92
C ALA A 9 18.63 10.48 16.67
N VAL A 10 19.25 10.22 15.51
CA VAL A 10 18.52 9.89 14.28
C VAL A 10 17.88 8.52 14.38
N GLU A 11 18.60 7.51 14.86
CA GLU A 11 18.07 6.15 15.07
C GLU A 11 16.90 6.16 16.06
N GLU A 12 17.02 6.89 17.16
CA GLU A 12 15.95 7.05 18.15
C GLU A 12 14.73 7.76 17.56
N TYR A 13 14.93 8.84 16.79
CA TYR A 13 13.84 9.50 16.09
C TYR A 13 13.11 8.56 15.12
N LEU A 14 13.85 7.75 14.36
CA LEU A 14 13.26 6.79 13.42
C LEU A 14 12.46 5.71 14.14
N ARG A 15 12.96 5.21 15.28
CA ARG A 15 12.29 4.22 16.13
C ARG A 15 10.99 4.76 16.72
N VAL A 16 11.04 5.91 17.38
CA VAL A 16 9.85 6.57 17.97
C VAL A 16 8.78 6.85 16.90
N ARG A 17 9.22 7.24 15.70
CA ARG A 17 8.32 7.44 14.57
C ARG A 17 7.65 6.13 14.12
N GLU A 18 8.38 5.03 14.08
CA GLU A 18 7.83 3.71 13.74
C GLU A 18 6.83 3.23 14.79
N ASP A 19 7.15 3.39 16.08
CA ASP A 19 6.27 3.06 17.20
C ASP A 19 4.94 3.83 17.13
N LEU A 20 4.99 5.14 16.84
CA LEU A 20 3.79 5.95 16.65
C LEU A 20 2.91 5.44 15.51
N PHE A 21 3.50 5.14 14.35
CA PHE A 21 2.77 4.61 13.21
C PHE A 21 2.21 3.20 13.46
N LEU A 22 2.91 2.37 14.25
CA LEU A 22 2.40 1.08 14.69
C LEU A 22 1.20 1.23 15.63
N ALA A 23 1.27 2.15 16.60
CA ALA A 23 0.15 2.45 17.49
C ALA A 23 -1.09 2.90 16.71
N MET A 24 -0.93 3.87 15.79
CA MET A 24 -2.02 4.33 14.90
C MET A 24 -2.68 3.19 14.11
N ARG A 25 -1.88 2.25 13.58
CA ARG A 25 -2.41 1.07 12.86
C ARG A 25 -3.17 0.14 13.78
N THR A 26 -2.66 -0.07 14.99
CA THR A 26 -3.27 -0.92 16.00
C THR A 26 -4.63 -0.37 16.42
N ASP A 27 -4.70 0.93 16.77
CA ASP A 27 -5.95 1.61 17.09
C ASP A 27 -6.95 1.52 15.94
N ARG A 28 -6.49 1.74 14.71
CA ARG A 28 -7.34 1.63 13.54
C ARG A 28 -7.91 0.21 13.36
N SER A 29 -7.08 -0.82 13.57
CA SER A 29 -7.52 -2.21 13.50
C SER A 29 -8.48 -2.61 14.63
N ASN A 30 -8.40 -1.93 15.77
CA ASN A 30 -9.32 -2.08 16.90
C ASN A 30 -10.63 -1.28 16.71
N GLY A 31 -10.83 -0.61 15.57
CA GLY A 31 -12.04 0.11 15.23
C GLY A 31 -12.06 1.58 15.62
N VAL A 32 -10.93 2.15 16.08
CA VAL A 32 -10.85 3.59 16.35
C VAL A 32 -10.92 4.35 15.03
N GLU A 33 -11.70 5.43 15.02
CA GLU A 33 -11.90 6.25 13.84
C GLU A 33 -10.65 7.07 13.48
N ALA A 34 -10.34 7.17 12.18
CA ALA A 34 -9.12 7.85 11.71
C ALA A 34 -9.02 9.32 12.17
N HIS A 35 -10.16 10.00 12.30
CA HIS A 35 -10.21 11.38 12.77
C HIS A 35 -9.93 11.51 14.28
N GLU A 36 -10.23 10.49 15.07
CA GLU A 36 -9.91 10.41 16.49
C GLU A 36 -8.42 10.11 16.68
N ILE A 37 -7.87 9.15 15.94
CA ILE A 37 -6.42 8.88 15.88
C ILE A 37 -5.65 10.16 15.51
N ALA A 38 -6.10 10.88 14.48
CA ALA A 38 -5.47 12.13 14.06
C ALA A 38 -5.58 13.26 15.09
N ARG A 39 -6.62 13.25 15.93
CA ARG A 39 -6.79 14.21 17.04
C ARG A 39 -5.81 13.90 18.17
N THR A 40 -5.66 12.62 18.53
CA THR A 40 -4.77 12.19 19.61
C THR A 40 -3.29 12.36 19.25
N ALA A 41 -2.92 12.16 17.99
CA ALA A 41 -1.56 12.38 17.50
C ALA A 41 -1.28 13.84 17.05
N ALA A 42 -2.21 14.76 17.30
CA ALA A 42 -2.04 16.18 16.99
C ALA A 42 -0.81 16.74 17.74
N GLY A 43 0.04 17.46 17.02
CA GLY A 43 1.30 18.01 17.54
C GLY A 43 2.55 17.25 17.11
N THR A 44 2.44 15.97 16.73
CA THR A 44 3.56 15.21 16.14
C THR A 44 3.54 15.24 14.61
N TYR A 45 2.34 15.11 14.03
CA TYR A 45 2.09 15.24 12.59
C TYR A 45 0.84 16.06 12.33
N THR A 46 0.74 16.62 11.12
CA THR A 46 -0.49 17.30 10.69
C THR A 46 -1.58 16.27 10.40
N ARG A 47 -2.84 16.63 10.66
CA ARG A 47 -4.01 15.77 10.37
C ARG A 47 -4.01 15.22 8.94
N PRO A 48 -3.74 16.02 7.87
CA PRO A 48 -3.67 15.49 6.50
C PRO A 48 -2.64 14.38 6.31
N VAL A 49 -1.49 14.46 6.99
CA VAL A 49 -0.43 13.44 6.91
C VAL A 49 -0.87 12.13 7.56
N ILE A 50 -1.54 12.21 8.72
CA ILE A 50 -2.06 11.03 9.43
C ILE A 50 -3.15 10.37 8.60
N MET A 51 -4.10 11.15 8.06
CA MET A 51 -5.16 10.62 7.20
C MET A 51 -4.59 9.95 5.96
N ALA A 52 -3.66 10.60 5.25
CA ALA A 52 -3.01 10.02 4.07
C ALA A 52 -2.26 8.72 4.40
N TYR A 53 -1.62 8.65 5.57
CA TYR A 53 -0.99 7.41 6.05
C TYR A 53 -2.01 6.30 6.26
N LEU A 54 -3.04 6.54 7.05
CA LEU A 54 -4.05 5.54 7.39
C LEU A 54 -4.76 5.04 6.13
N SER A 55 -5.17 5.94 5.23
CA SER A 55 -5.79 5.57 3.95
C SER A 55 -4.88 4.71 3.07
N CYS A 56 -3.57 4.95 3.05
CA CYS A 56 -2.63 4.11 2.32
C CYS A 56 -2.47 2.72 2.94
N VAL A 57 -2.44 2.64 4.27
CA VAL A 57 -2.36 1.35 4.98
C VAL A 57 -3.62 0.53 4.72
N GLU A 58 -4.79 1.13 4.86
CA GLU A 58 -6.08 0.50 4.58
C GLU A 58 -6.16 0.01 3.13
N LEU A 59 -5.82 0.85 2.16
CA LEU A 59 -5.83 0.47 0.75
C LEU A 59 -4.89 -0.73 0.48
N ARG A 60 -3.68 -0.72 1.07
CA ARG A 60 -2.74 -1.83 0.94
C ARG A 60 -3.29 -3.11 1.55
N ASP A 61 -3.84 -3.04 2.74
CA ASP A 61 -4.29 -4.23 3.49
C ASP A 61 -5.54 -4.82 2.84
N ASP A 62 -6.46 -3.99 2.34
CA ASP A 62 -7.62 -4.41 1.56
C ASP A 62 -7.21 -5.03 0.22
N ALA A 63 -6.25 -4.44 -0.50
CA ALA A 63 -5.73 -5.02 -1.73
C ALA A 63 -5.11 -6.40 -1.48
N ARG A 64 -4.30 -6.55 -0.42
CA ARG A 64 -3.74 -7.85 -0.03
C ARG A 64 -4.84 -8.86 0.33
N ALA A 65 -5.86 -8.42 1.05
CA ALA A 65 -6.99 -9.29 1.39
C ALA A 65 -7.80 -9.69 0.15
N ALA A 66 -7.95 -8.81 -0.84
CA ALA A 66 -8.59 -9.12 -2.11
C ALA A 66 -7.81 -10.16 -2.91
N LEU A 67 -6.48 -10.00 -3.03
CA LEU A 67 -5.63 -10.97 -3.71
C LEU A 67 -5.66 -12.35 -3.03
N ARG A 68 -5.59 -12.41 -1.70
CA ARG A 68 -5.70 -13.66 -0.95
C ARG A 68 -7.06 -14.35 -1.17
N ARG A 69 -8.16 -13.59 -1.11
CA ARG A 69 -9.50 -14.14 -1.36
C ARG A 69 -9.66 -14.71 -2.77
N ALA A 70 -8.95 -14.13 -3.75
CA ALA A 70 -8.95 -14.60 -5.13
C ALA A 70 -7.89 -15.68 -5.44
N GLY A 71 -7.07 -16.06 -4.45
CA GLY A 71 -5.94 -16.98 -4.62
C GLY A 71 -4.91 -16.47 -5.64
N LEU A 72 -4.53 -15.20 -5.53
CA LEU A 72 -3.59 -14.50 -6.42
C LEU A 72 -2.34 -13.99 -5.71
N ASP A 73 -2.26 -14.13 -4.38
CA ASP A 73 -1.16 -13.63 -3.55
C ASP A 73 0.16 -14.38 -3.75
N HIS A 74 0.14 -15.54 -4.41
CA HIS A 74 1.33 -16.27 -4.84
C HIS A 74 1.98 -15.67 -6.11
N CYS A 75 1.21 -14.98 -6.95
CA CYS A 75 1.66 -14.40 -8.22
C CYS A 75 1.78 -12.87 -8.19
N ALA A 76 1.08 -12.20 -7.28
CA ALA A 76 1.10 -10.75 -7.17
C ALA A 76 1.22 -10.28 -5.72
N GLY A 77 2.03 -9.25 -5.53
CA GLY A 77 2.31 -8.63 -4.25
C GLY A 77 1.86 -7.18 -4.23
N VAL A 78 1.48 -6.71 -3.04
CA VAL A 78 1.12 -5.30 -2.82
C VAL A 78 2.06 -4.70 -1.78
N ARG A 79 2.63 -3.55 -2.11
CA ARG A 79 3.46 -2.75 -1.21
C ARG A 79 3.02 -1.30 -1.20
N SER A 80 3.44 -0.54 -0.19
CA SER A 80 3.23 0.90 -0.12
C SER A 80 4.56 1.63 -0.22
N THR A 81 4.63 2.73 -0.97
CA THR A 81 5.80 3.61 -0.98
C THR A 81 5.84 4.45 0.29
N GLY A 82 7.05 4.70 0.78
CA GLY A 82 7.32 5.65 1.87
C GLY A 82 7.03 5.14 3.29
N ALA A 83 8.09 4.72 3.99
CA ALA A 83 8.34 5.12 5.37
C ALA A 83 9.36 6.29 5.46
N GLY A 84 10.17 6.51 4.40
CA GLY A 84 11.09 7.64 4.24
C GLY A 84 10.57 8.60 3.16
N GLY A 85 10.45 9.88 3.51
CA GLY A 85 9.69 10.88 2.75
C GLY A 85 10.26 11.28 1.37
N ARG A 86 9.34 11.76 0.52
CA ARG A 86 9.41 12.86 -0.48
C ARG A 86 8.33 12.71 -1.55
N ALA A 87 7.80 11.51 -1.77
CA ALA A 87 6.66 11.25 -2.65
C ALA A 87 5.37 10.99 -1.84
N PRO A 88 4.17 11.24 -2.41
CA PRO A 88 2.92 10.77 -1.82
C PRO A 88 3.00 9.27 -1.56
N ARG A 89 2.53 8.82 -0.39
CA ARG A 89 2.39 7.39 -0.12
C ARG A 89 1.46 6.82 -1.20
N ALA A 90 1.97 5.87 -1.96
CA ALA A 90 1.24 5.18 -3.02
C ALA A 90 1.18 3.70 -2.67
N VAL A 91 0.08 3.04 -3.05
CA VAL A 91 -0.02 1.59 -2.96
C VAL A 91 0.25 1.03 -4.35
N LEU A 92 1.16 0.08 -4.44
CA LEU A 92 1.67 -0.48 -5.68
C LEU A 92 1.42 -1.98 -5.72
N LEU A 93 1.02 -2.46 -6.89
CA LEU A 93 0.89 -3.85 -7.27
C LEU A 93 2.07 -4.24 -8.15
N ALA A 94 2.69 -5.38 -7.89
CA ALA A 94 3.76 -5.95 -8.71
C ALA A 94 3.62 -7.47 -8.78
N LEU A 95 4.21 -8.09 -9.79
CA LEU A 95 4.35 -9.55 -9.80
C LEU A 95 5.39 -9.98 -8.77
N THR A 96 5.12 -11.09 -8.10
CA THR A 96 6.06 -11.74 -7.17
C THR A 96 6.84 -12.86 -7.86
N ARG A 97 6.45 -13.21 -9.09
CA ARG A 97 7.06 -14.24 -9.91
C ARG A 97 7.38 -13.70 -11.28
N GLU A 98 8.45 -14.22 -11.87
CA GLU A 98 8.80 -13.91 -13.25
C GLU A 98 7.68 -14.41 -14.19
N PRO A 99 7.26 -13.62 -15.19
CA PRO A 99 6.21 -14.04 -16.12
C PRO A 99 6.51 -15.37 -16.82
N ALA A 100 7.79 -15.65 -17.07
CA ALA A 100 8.27 -16.89 -17.68
C ALA A 100 7.99 -18.14 -16.83
N GLU A 101 7.83 -18.00 -15.52
CA GLU A 101 7.55 -19.11 -14.60
C GLU A 101 6.06 -19.43 -14.44
N LEU A 102 5.18 -18.59 -15.00
CA LEU A 102 3.73 -18.80 -14.99
C LEU A 102 3.34 -19.75 -16.12
N ALA A 103 2.37 -20.64 -15.86
CA ALA A 103 1.78 -21.46 -16.92
C ALA A 103 1.06 -20.56 -17.95
N ASP A 104 1.01 -20.95 -19.22
CA ASP A 104 0.46 -20.08 -20.28
C ASP A 104 -1.01 -19.70 -20.04
N THR A 105 -1.81 -20.63 -19.49
CA THR A 105 -3.21 -20.37 -19.09
C THR A 105 -3.30 -19.39 -17.92
N GLU A 106 -2.40 -19.51 -16.94
CA GLU A 106 -2.31 -18.58 -15.80
C GLU A 106 -1.87 -17.19 -16.28
N ARG A 107 -0.81 -17.12 -17.09
CA ARG A 107 -0.28 -15.87 -17.66
C ARG A 107 -1.32 -15.15 -18.51
N SER A 108 -2.14 -15.87 -19.27
CA SER A 108 -3.17 -15.23 -20.11
C SER A 108 -4.32 -14.65 -19.30
N ALA A 109 -4.76 -15.35 -18.23
CA ALA A 109 -5.91 -14.94 -17.43
C ALA A 109 -5.56 -14.02 -16.24
N LEU A 110 -4.30 -13.98 -15.80
CA LEU A 110 -3.87 -13.25 -14.60
C LEU A 110 -4.26 -11.76 -14.59
N PRO A 111 -4.06 -10.97 -15.67
CA PRO A 111 -4.37 -9.55 -15.64
C PRO A 111 -5.86 -9.27 -15.39
N GLU A 112 -6.75 -10.00 -16.07
CA GLU A 112 -8.20 -9.88 -15.87
C GLU A 112 -8.63 -10.31 -14.47
N ARG A 113 -8.06 -11.42 -13.97
CA ARG A 113 -8.30 -11.88 -12.60
C ARG A 113 -7.86 -10.86 -11.55
N LEU A 114 -6.73 -10.18 -11.76
CA LEU A 114 -6.25 -9.12 -10.87
C LEU A 114 -7.20 -7.92 -10.87
N VAL A 115 -7.58 -7.42 -12.06
CA VAL A 115 -8.54 -6.31 -12.19
C VAL A 115 -9.87 -6.66 -11.51
N HIS A 116 -10.39 -7.86 -11.77
CA HIS A 116 -11.65 -8.31 -11.19
C HIS A 116 -11.57 -8.43 -9.67
N ALA A 117 -10.53 -9.09 -9.14
CA ALA A 117 -10.36 -9.27 -7.69
C ALA A 117 -10.26 -7.93 -6.95
N LEU A 118 -9.51 -6.97 -7.50
CA LEU A 118 -9.38 -5.63 -6.93
C LEU A 118 -10.70 -4.83 -7.03
N ALA A 119 -11.42 -4.94 -8.14
CA ALA A 119 -12.71 -4.28 -8.32
C ALA A 119 -13.76 -4.74 -7.29
N GLN A 120 -13.76 -6.02 -6.89
CA GLN A 120 -14.63 -6.54 -5.82
C GLN A 120 -14.34 -5.92 -4.43
N ALA A 121 -13.24 -5.17 -4.29
CA ALA A 121 -12.86 -4.45 -3.07
C ALA A 121 -12.91 -2.91 -3.24
N ASP A 122 -13.56 -2.41 -4.29
CA ASP A 122 -13.57 -0.99 -4.68
C ASP A 122 -12.15 -0.43 -4.94
N ILE A 123 -11.25 -1.26 -5.47
CA ILE A 123 -9.86 -0.88 -5.79
C ILE A 123 -9.66 -0.96 -7.30
N ARG A 124 -8.97 0.03 -7.86
CA ARG A 124 -8.65 0.12 -9.28
C ARG A 124 -7.15 0.22 -9.51
N THR A 125 -6.70 -0.36 -10.62
CA THR A 125 -5.35 -0.21 -11.16
C THR A 125 -5.28 1.01 -12.09
N ARG A 126 -4.11 1.63 -12.22
CA ARG A 126 -3.84 2.61 -13.28
C ARG A 126 -2.71 2.07 -14.16
N PRO A 127 -3.00 1.57 -15.38
CA PRO A 127 -4.25 1.60 -16.13
C PRO A 127 -5.30 0.59 -15.64
N ALA A 128 -6.58 0.88 -15.92
CA ALA A 128 -7.73 0.02 -15.54
C ALA A 128 -8.00 -1.11 -16.56
N ASP A 129 -7.35 -1.07 -17.72
CA ASP A 129 -7.48 -2.07 -18.78
C ASP A 129 -6.55 -3.27 -18.54
N GLY A 130 -7.07 -4.48 -18.72
CA GLY A 130 -6.33 -5.73 -18.47
C GLY A 130 -5.13 -5.92 -19.41
N SER A 131 -5.23 -5.49 -20.67
CA SER A 131 -4.12 -5.62 -21.64
C SER A 131 -3.01 -4.62 -21.34
N ALA A 132 -3.37 -3.39 -20.98
CA ALA A 132 -2.44 -2.37 -20.55
C ALA A 132 -1.78 -2.75 -19.20
N LEU A 133 -2.52 -3.37 -18.29
CA LEU A 133 -2.00 -3.91 -17.03
C LEU A 133 -0.99 -5.05 -17.29
N ALA A 134 -1.33 -5.98 -18.18
CA ALA A 134 -0.46 -7.09 -18.56
C ALA A 134 0.90 -6.59 -19.07
N ARG A 135 0.88 -5.59 -19.97
CA ARG A 135 2.09 -4.99 -20.53
C ARG A 135 3.03 -4.43 -19.46
N LEU A 136 2.48 -3.74 -18.46
CA LEU A 136 3.28 -3.14 -17.38
C LEU A 136 3.84 -4.21 -16.45
N LEU A 137 2.97 -5.09 -15.96
CA LEU A 137 3.38 -6.15 -15.04
C LEU A 137 4.42 -7.10 -15.67
N TYR A 138 4.25 -7.47 -16.93
CA TYR A 138 5.19 -8.35 -17.63
C TYR A 138 6.48 -7.67 -18.07
N ALA A 139 6.53 -6.34 -18.04
CA ALA A 139 7.77 -5.58 -18.16
C ALA A 139 8.49 -5.39 -16.80
N GLY A 140 7.95 -5.94 -15.71
CA GLY A 140 8.47 -5.75 -14.35
C GLY A 140 8.11 -4.40 -13.74
N GLU A 141 7.17 -3.66 -14.34
CA GLU A 141 6.72 -2.39 -13.82
C GLU A 141 5.71 -2.56 -12.68
N GLU A 142 5.70 -1.60 -11.77
CA GLU A 142 4.78 -1.55 -10.65
C GLU A 142 3.58 -0.68 -10.99
N VAL A 143 2.39 -1.14 -10.61
CA VAL A 143 1.14 -0.49 -10.97
C VAL A 143 0.51 0.17 -9.77
N HIS A 144 0.14 1.44 -9.92
CA HIS A 144 -0.52 2.21 -8.88
C HIS A 144 -1.95 1.70 -8.62
N LEU A 145 -2.25 1.49 -7.35
CA LEU A 145 -3.58 1.20 -6.83
C LEU A 145 -4.21 2.46 -6.25
N HIS A 146 -5.51 2.60 -6.44
CA HIS A 146 -6.33 3.67 -5.87
C HIS A 146 -7.73 3.13 -5.55
N ARG A 147 -8.43 3.80 -4.62
CA ARG A 147 -9.86 3.52 -4.41
C ARG A 147 -10.65 4.00 -5.61
N ALA A 148 -11.71 3.29 -5.97
CA ALA A 148 -12.72 3.81 -6.88
C ALA A 148 -13.31 5.08 -6.26
N GLU A 149 -13.24 6.21 -6.97
CA GLU A 149 -14.02 7.39 -6.61
C GLU A 149 -15.51 7.01 -6.68
N ARG A 150 -16.24 7.24 -5.59
CA ARG A 150 -17.68 7.01 -5.50
C ARG A 150 -18.45 8.12 -6.20
#